data_AF-A0A938V799-F1
#
_entry.id   AF-A0A938V799-F1
#
_cell.length_a   1.000
_cell.length_b   1.000
_cell.length_c   1.000
_cell.angle_alpha   90.00
_cell.angle_beta   90.00
_cell.angle_gamma   90.00
#
_symmetry.space_group_name_H-M   'P 1'
#
loop_
_entity.id
_entity.type
_entity.pdbx_description
1 polymer ?
#
loop_
_entity_poly.entity_id
_entity_poly.type
_entity_poly.pdbx_seq_one_letter_code
_entity_poly.pdbx_strand_id
1 'polypeptide(L)'
;MTSKNNPEHKTESFFHSYAADFNSIYGNENNAFTGVVNRLFRKSMRMRFELTMQACTPLDQLTVLDVGCGPGHYSLALAKQGAIVTGIDFAPGMISIANLKSQSREVRR
;
A
#
# COMPACT_ATOMS: atom_id res chain seq x y z
N MET A 1 32.51 15.18 5.75
CA MET A 1 31.68 15.41 4.54
C MET A 1 31.78 14.20 3.62
N THR A 2 30.98 13.16 3.85
CA THR A 2 30.74 12.06 2.88
C THR A 2 29.54 11.24 3.35
N SER A 3 28.33 11.70 3.03
CA SER A 3 27.10 10.90 3.14
C SER A 3 26.34 10.99 1.82
N LYS A 4 26.74 10.16 0.85
CA LYS A 4 26.02 10.06 -0.44
C LYS A 4 25.77 8.61 -0.90
N ASN A 5 26.17 7.60 -0.13
CA ASN A 5 26.07 6.19 -0.53
C ASN A 5 25.36 5.31 0.53
N ASN A 6 24.27 5.80 1.15
CA ASN A 6 23.38 4.89 1.91
C ASN A 6 22.22 4.45 1.00
N PRO A 7 22.12 3.16 0.59
CA PRO A 7 21.02 2.65 -0.24
C PRO A 7 19.64 2.87 0.39
N GLU A 8 19.56 2.95 1.71
CA GLU A 8 18.30 3.19 2.46
C GLU A 8 17.65 4.53 2.07
N HIS A 9 18.45 5.60 1.97
CA HIS A 9 17.96 6.93 1.60
C HIS A 9 17.45 7.03 0.14
N LYS A 10 18.03 6.23 -0.77
CA LYS A 10 17.54 6.13 -2.16
C LYS A 10 16.19 5.43 -2.22
N THR A 11 16.04 4.35 -1.46
CA THR A 11 14.81 3.60 -1.43
C THR A 11 13.70 4.40 -0.75
N GLU A 12 13.96 5.08 0.37
CA GLU A 12 12.99 6.01 0.96
C GLU A 12 12.53 7.11 -0.02
N SER A 13 13.46 7.71 -0.77
CA SER A 13 13.13 8.74 -1.77
C SER A 13 12.34 8.18 -2.96
N PHE A 14 12.65 6.97 -3.42
CA PHE A 14 11.90 6.26 -4.45
C PHE A 14 10.49 5.91 -3.99
N PHE A 15 10.32 5.49 -2.74
CA PHE A 15 9.02 5.21 -2.17
C PHE A 15 8.26 6.49 -1.83
N HIS A 16 8.94 7.63 -1.60
CA HIS A 16 8.29 8.94 -1.48
C HIS A 16 7.71 9.41 -2.82
N SER A 17 8.42 9.21 -3.94
CA SER A 17 7.85 9.46 -5.27
C SER A 17 6.76 8.45 -5.62
N TYR A 18 6.95 7.17 -5.27
CA TYR A 18 5.92 6.14 -5.45
C TYR A 18 4.70 6.41 -4.57
N ALA A 19 4.83 6.98 -3.36
CA ALA A 19 3.72 7.40 -2.53
C ALA A 19 2.94 8.52 -3.20
N ALA A 20 3.62 9.48 -3.82
CA ALA A 20 2.99 10.54 -4.61
C ALA A 20 2.28 9.96 -5.86
N ASP A 21 2.90 9.01 -6.56
CA ASP A 21 2.32 8.29 -7.70
C ASP A 21 1.15 7.38 -7.27
N PHE A 22 1.21 6.76 -6.10
CA PHE A 22 0.12 5.98 -5.54
C PHE A 22 -1.00 6.86 -4.99
N ASN A 23 -0.66 8.06 -4.52
CA ASN A 23 -1.65 9.06 -4.14
C ASN A 23 -2.31 9.65 -5.40
N SER A 24 -1.61 9.78 -6.53
CA SER A 24 -2.20 10.17 -7.82
C SER A 24 -3.06 9.06 -8.44
N ILE A 25 -2.92 7.80 -7.99
CA ILE A 25 -3.94 6.77 -8.21
C ILE A 25 -5.29 7.16 -7.56
N TYR A 26 -5.30 8.01 -6.53
CA TYR A 26 -6.51 8.54 -5.89
C TYR A 26 -6.76 10.04 -6.12
N GLY A 27 -5.78 10.79 -6.65
CA GLY A 27 -5.85 12.21 -6.99
C GLY A 27 -5.51 12.47 -8.46
N ASN A 28 -6.55 12.82 -9.22
CA ASN A 28 -6.48 13.30 -10.62
C ASN A 28 -5.42 14.40 -10.77
N GLU A 29 -4.40 14.27 -11.65
CA GLU A 29 -3.86 15.33 -12.55
C GLU A 29 -3.14 14.74 -13.82
N ASN A 30 -3.85 14.79 -14.95
CA ASN A 30 -3.50 14.99 -16.38
C ASN A 30 -2.16 14.51 -17.00
N ASN A 31 -2.22 13.45 -17.83
CA ASN A 31 -1.63 13.37 -19.20
C ASN A 31 -2.19 12.13 -19.96
N ALA A 32 -2.60 12.29 -21.22
CA ALA A 32 -3.43 11.31 -21.95
C ALA A 32 -2.74 9.94 -22.21
N PHE A 33 -1.42 9.94 -22.40
CA PHE A 33 -0.61 8.72 -22.56
C PHE A 33 -0.46 7.95 -21.23
N THR A 34 -0.31 8.68 -20.12
CA THR A 34 -0.33 8.14 -18.76
C THR A 34 -1.68 7.54 -18.43
N GLY A 35 -2.78 8.07 -18.97
CA GLY A 35 -4.14 7.56 -18.72
C GLY A 35 -4.35 6.10 -19.13
N VAL A 36 -3.82 5.68 -20.29
CA VAL A 36 -3.98 4.29 -20.79
C VAL A 36 -3.07 3.33 -20.03
N VAL A 37 -1.80 3.69 -19.82
CA VAL A 37 -0.84 2.89 -19.04
C VAL A 37 -1.32 2.77 -17.59
N ASN A 38 -1.76 3.86 -16.97
CA ASN A 38 -2.38 3.86 -15.66
C ASN A 38 -3.63 2.98 -15.66
N ARG A 39 -4.50 3.04 -16.68
CA ARG A 39 -5.71 2.20 -16.71
C ARG A 39 -5.37 0.71 -16.75
N LEU A 40 -4.41 0.31 -17.57
CA LEU A 40 -3.99 -1.09 -17.67
C LEU A 40 -3.26 -1.56 -16.41
N PHE A 41 -2.29 -0.78 -15.93
CA PHE A 41 -1.56 -1.06 -14.70
C PHE A 41 -2.49 -1.10 -13.48
N ARG A 42 -3.45 -0.17 -13.39
CA ARG A 42 -4.50 -0.18 -12.35
C ARG A 42 -5.43 -1.37 -12.48
N LYS A 43 -5.72 -1.85 -13.70
CA LYS A 43 -6.53 -3.04 -13.91
C LYS A 43 -5.82 -4.29 -13.37
N SER A 44 -4.53 -4.46 -13.67
CA SER A 44 -3.77 -5.61 -13.17
C SER A 44 -3.56 -5.58 -11.65
N MET A 45 -3.33 -4.40 -11.06
CA MET A 45 -3.25 -4.23 -9.60
C MET A 45 -4.59 -4.51 -8.92
N ARG A 46 -5.69 -3.98 -9.46
CA ARG A 46 -7.05 -4.27 -8.94
C ARG A 46 -7.37 -5.76 -9.02
N MET A 47 -7.09 -6.39 -10.16
CA MET A 47 -7.35 -7.82 -10.35
C MET A 47 -6.58 -8.66 -9.33
N ARG A 48 -5.28 -8.38 -9.12
CA ARG A 48 -4.48 -9.07 -8.10
C ARG A 48 -5.07 -8.85 -6.71
N PHE A 49 -5.42 -7.61 -6.38
CA PHE A 49 -6.02 -7.28 -5.10
C PHE A 49 -7.32 -8.06 -4.85
N GLU A 50 -8.24 -8.05 -5.81
CA GLU A 50 -9.53 -8.74 -5.70
C GLU A 50 -9.35 -10.25 -5.58
N LEU A 51 -8.50 -10.86 -6.42
CA LEU A 51 -8.24 -12.30 -6.36
C LEU A 51 -7.58 -12.72 -5.04
N THR A 52 -6.64 -11.93 -4.52
CA THR A 52 -6.03 -12.18 -3.20
C THR A 52 -7.07 -12.09 -2.10
N MET A 53 -7.89 -11.04 -2.06
CA MET A 53 -8.93 -10.89 -1.04
C MET A 53 -9.94 -12.05 -1.09
N GLN A 54 -10.32 -12.50 -2.29
CA GLN A 54 -11.21 -13.65 -2.46
C GLN A 54 -10.57 -14.95 -1.97
N ALA A 55 -9.31 -15.20 -2.34
CA ALA A 55 -8.59 -16.42 -1.96
C ALA A 55 -8.29 -16.50 -0.46
N CYS A 56 -8.19 -15.35 0.22
CA CYS A 56 -7.94 -15.29 1.66
C CYS A 56 -9.21 -15.41 2.52
N THR A 57 -10.41 -15.28 1.94
CA THR A 57 -11.67 -15.34 2.68
C THR A 57 -12.01 -16.80 3.07
N PRO A 58 -12.50 -17.08 4.30
CA PRO A 58 -12.83 -16.16 5.39
C PRO A 58 -11.62 -15.77 6.25
N LEU A 59 -11.65 -14.54 6.80
CA LEU A 59 -10.54 -13.91 7.53
C LEU A 59 -10.81 -13.61 9.00
N ASP A 60 -12.04 -13.83 9.49
CA ASP A 60 -12.42 -13.43 10.83
C ASP A 60 -11.54 -14.11 11.89
N GLN A 61 -10.91 -13.30 12.74
CA GLN A 61 -10.02 -13.70 13.83
C GLN A 61 -8.72 -14.42 13.41
N LEU A 62 -8.40 -14.46 12.11
CA LEU A 62 -7.12 -14.99 11.65
C LEU A 62 -6.00 -13.96 11.80
N THR A 63 -4.81 -14.42 12.21
CA THR A 63 -3.62 -13.58 12.24
C THR A 63 -2.94 -13.58 10.88
N VAL A 64 -2.65 -12.40 10.31
CA VAL A 64 -2.02 -12.26 8.99
C VAL A 64 -0.78 -11.39 9.06
N LEU A 65 0.27 -11.79 8.35
CA LEU A 65 1.48 -10.99 8.12
C LEU A 65 1.50 -10.48 6.67
N ASP A 66 1.53 -9.16 6.50
CA ASP A 66 1.64 -8.47 5.21
C ASP A 66 3.08 -7.96 5.03
N VAL A 67 3.86 -8.63 4.18
CA VAL A 67 5.29 -8.35 3.95
C VAL A 67 5.47 -7.39 2.78
N GLY A 68 6.11 -6.24 3.03
CA GLY A 68 6.15 -5.14 2.06
C GLY A 68 4.79 -4.46 1.97
N CYS A 69 4.18 -4.18 3.12
CA CYS A 69 2.79 -3.70 3.21
C CYS A 69 2.58 -2.31 2.59
N GLY A 70 3.67 -1.57 2.32
CA GLY A 70 3.63 -0.23 1.76
C GLY A 70 2.70 0.69 2.55
N PRO A 71 1.81 1.45 1.88
CA PRO A 71 0.88 2.35 2.56
C PRO A 71 -0.38 1.63 3.08
N GLY A 72 -0.35 0.30 3.20
CA GLY A 72 -1.34 -0.52 3.92
C GLY A 72 -2.54 -1.03 3.13
N HIS A 73 -2.50 -1.12 1.79
CA HIS A 73 -3.69 -1.49 1.00
C HIS A 73 -4.29 -2.85 1.35
N TYR A 74 -3.48 -3.90 1.40
CA TYR A 74 -3.92 -5.23 1.79
C TYR A 74 -4.17 -5.29 3.30
N SER A 75 -3.21 -4.82 4.09
CA SER A 75 -3.33 -4.78 5.56
C SER A 75 -4.68 -4.23 6.04
N LEU A 76 -5.10 -3.07 5.53
CA LEU A 76 -6.35 -2.43 5.94
C LEU A 76 -7.59 -3.19 5.42
N ALA A 77 -7.53 -3.73 4.20
CA ALA A 77 -8.63 -4.48 3.63
C ALA A 77 -8.86 -5.82 4.34
N LEU A 78 -7.78 -6.52 4.68
CA LEU A 78 -7.81 -7.76 5.46
C LEU A 78 -8.34 -7.50 6.87
N ALA A 79 -7.87 -6.44 7.53
CA ALA A 79 -8.36 -6.04 8.86
C ALA A 79 -9.86 -5.72 8.87
N LYS A 80 -10.37 -5.03 7.84
CA LYS A 80 -11.81 -4.76 7.67
C LYS A 80 -12.66 -6.03 7.56
N GLN A 81 -12.09 -7.13 7.08
CA GLN A 81 -12.77 -8.44 7.02
C GLN A 81 -12.64 -9.25 8.32
N GLY A 82 -11.98 -8.72 9.34
CA GLY A 82 -11.89 -9.32 10.68
C GLY A 82 -10.58 -9.99 11.00
N ALA A 83 -9.58 -9.94 10.11
CA ALA A 83 -8.24 -10.44 10.43
C ALA A 83 -7.48 -9.51 11.40
N ILE A 84 -6.57 -10.09 12.17
CA ILE A 84 -5.60 -9.40 13.01
C ILE A 84 -4.30 -9.29 12.21
N VAL A 85 -4.05 -8.11 11.65
CA VAL A 85 -2.97 -7.94 10.67
C VAL A 85 -1.75 -7.26 11.28
N THR A 86 -0.57 -7.84 11.03
CA THR A 86 0.72 -7.19 11.22
C THR A 86 1.29 -6.86 9.84
N GLY A 87 1.53 -5.59 9.56
CA GLY A 87 2.19 -5.15 8.33
C GLY A 87 3.64 -4.79 8.60
N ILE A 88 4.55 -5.24 7.73
CA ILE A 88 5.97 -4.85 7.77
C ILE A 88 6.38 -4.24 6.43
N ASP A 89 7.19 -3.20 6.48
CA ASP A 89 7.79 -2.56 5.32
C ASP A 89 9.13 -1.96 5.75
N PHE A 90 10.12 -1.97 4.87
CA PHE A 90 11.44 -1.42 5.19
C PHE A 90 11.43 0.12 5.16
N ALA A 91 10.46 0.75 4.48
CA ALA A 91 10.38 2.21 4.33
C ALA A 91 9.55 2.83 5.48
N PRO A 92 10.15 3.62 6.38
CA PRO A 92 9.43 4.22 7.52
C PRO A 92 8.28 5.15 7.10
N GLY A 93 8.42 5.84 5.96
CA GLY A 93 7.37 6.69 5.39
C GLY A 93 6.11 5.90 4.99
N MET A 94 6.27 4.67 4.52
CA MET A 94 5.16 3.78 4.16
C MET A 94 4.38 3.33 5.40
N ILE A 95 5.11 2.89 6.43
CA ILE A 95 4.52 2.54 7.73
C ILE A 95 3.78 3.73 8.35
N SER A 96 4.33 4.94 8.23
CA SER A 96 3.67 6.16 8.72
C SER A 96 2.32 6.40 8.04
N ILE A 97 2.25 6.25 6.71
CA ILE A 97 1.00 6.37 5.95
C ILE A 97 0.01 5.26 6.33
N ALA A 98 0.49 4.01 6.42
CA ALA A 98 -0.35 2.86 6.80
C ALA A 98 -0.97 3.07 8.20
N ASN A 99 -0.18 3.54 9.17
CA ASN A 99 -0.63 3.83 10.53
C ASN A 99 -1.63 4.98 10.59
N LEU A 100 -1.44 6.05 9.80
CA LEU A 100 -2.42 7.12 9.71
C LEU A 100 -3.76 6.60 9.17
N LYS A 101 -3.73 5.74 8.15
CA LYS A 101 -4.94 5.14 7.58
C LYS A 101 -5.61 4.13 8.51
N SER A 102 -4.84 3.36 9.29
CA SER A 102 -5.38 2.35 10.22
C SER A 102 -6.13 2.97 11.40
N GLN A 103 -5.85 4.23 11.73
CA GLN A 103 -6.57 4.97 12.76
C GLN A 103 -7.96 5.45 12.32
N SER A 104 -8.30 5.32 11.04
CA SER A 104 -9.65 5.64 10.57
C SER A 104 -10.71 4.74 11.23
N ARG A 105 -11.87 5.31 11.55
CA ARG A 105 -12.97 4.61 12.24
C ARG A 105 -13.47 3.37 11.49
N GLU A 106 -13.23 3.26 10.19
CA GLU A 106 -13.63 2.10 9.41
C GLU A 106 -12.77 0.85 9.64
N VAL A 107 -11.60 0.99 10.27
CA VAL A 107 -10.61 -0.09 10.44
C VAL A 107 -10.51 -0.56 11.89
N ARG A 108 -10.82 0.32 12.87
CA ARG A 108 -10.95 -0.06 14.28
C ARG A 108 -12.29 -0.77 14.50
N ARG A 109 -12.25 -2.10 14.64
CA ARG A 109 -13.27 -2.84 15.38
C ARG A 109 -13.08 -2.63 16.88
#